data_AF-A0A176XI33-F1
#
_entry.id   AF-A0A176XI33-F1
#
_cell.length_a   1.000
_cell.length_b   1.000
_cell.length_c   1.000
_cell.angle_alpha   90.00
_cell.angle_beta   90.00
_cell.angle_gamma   90.00
#
_symmetry.space_group_name_H-M   'P 1'
#
loop_
_entity.id
_entity.type
_entity.pdbx_description
1 polymer ?
#
loop_
_entity_poly.entity_id
_entity_poly.type
_entity_poly.pdbx_seq_one_letter_code
_entity_poly.pdbx_strand_id
1 'polypeptide(L)'
;MRLSPLARTFLAAAGLAIIAPTAAALAQQQPPGTPKSTHGAWSVICDKPAGASEEQCALMQNVIADDRPEVGLSVVVLKTADRKSRILRILAPLGVLLKDGMELYIDNNNIGRAYFTRCFSEGCYVEVDIDDELLKVLRAGKNAVFALREAVDQDRVGIPIELSGFAEGYDALP
;
A
#
# COMPACT_ATOMS: atom_id res chain seq x y z
N MET A 1 47.42 -40.39 58.83
CA MET A 1 47.13 -39.76 60.13
C MET A 1 46.71 -38.32 59.87
N ARG A 2 45.52 -37.94 60.36
CA ARG A 2 45.00 -36.62 60.79
C ARG A 2 45.81 -35.37 60.37
N LEU A 3 45.24 -34.26 59.91
CA LEU A 3 44.16 -33.48 60.52
C LEU A 3 43.48 -32.60 59.47
N SER A 4 42.16 -32.49 59.56
CA SER A 4 41.43 -31.28 59.13
C SER A 4 41.60 -30.18 60.19
N PRO A 5 41.60 -28.90 59.79
CA PRO A 5 40.82 -27.94 60.58
C PRO A 5 40.00 -26.96 59.72
N LEU A 6 38.74 -26.90 60.13
CA LEU A 6 37.75 -25.83 60.12
C LEU A 6 38.14 -24.39 59.71
N ALA A 7 37.12 -23.80 59.09
CA ALA A 7 36.62 -22.43 59.26
C ALA A 7 37.20 -21.32 58.38
N ARG A 8 36.33 -20.77 57.52
CA ARG A 8 35.84 -19.39 57.65
C ARG A 8 34.66 -19.14 56.73
N THR A 9 33.50 -18.99 57.35
CA THR A 9 32.30 -18.38 56.79
C THR A 9 32.60 -16.98 56.29
N PHE A 10 32.42 -16.74 55.00
CA PHE A 10 32.28 -15.40 54.43
C PHE A 10 30.89 -15.30 53.80
N LEU A 11 30.02 -14.47 54.40
CA LEU A 11 28.79 -14.00 53.78
C LEU A 11 29.17 -13.08 52.62
N ALA A 12 28.90 -13.51 51.39
CA ALA A 12 28.84 -12.63 50.23
C ALA A 12 27.36 -12.36 49.92
N ALA A 13 26.88 -11.17 50.26
CA ALA A 13 25.57 -10.69 49.86
C ALA A 13 25.58 -10.41 48.35
N ALA A 14 24.98 -11.30 47.57
CA ALA A 14 24.75 -11.11 46.14
C ALA A 14 23.56 -10.18 45.93
N GLY A 15 23.83 -8.92 45.59
CA GLY A 15 22.81 -7.99 45.09
C GLY A 15 22.40 -8.36 43.67
N LEU A 16 21.23 -8.97 43.52
CA LEU A 16 20.59 -9.20 42.22
C LEU A 16 20.03 -7.87 41.69
N ALA A 17 20.72 -7.26 40.74
CA ALA A 17 20.17 -6.20 39.91
C ALA A 17 19.18 -6.81 38.90
N ILE A 18 17.89 -6.55 39.09
CA ILE A 18 16.82 -6.97 38.19
C ILE A 18 16.84 -6.04 36.98
N ILE A 19 17.39 -6.52 35.86
CA ILE A 19 17.32 -5.84 34.57
C ILE A 19 15.92 -6.13 34.00
N ALA A 20 15.02 -5.17 34.09
CA ALA A 20 13.70 -5.27 33.48
C ALA A 20 13.84 -5.25 31.94
N PRO A 21 13.28 -6.21 31.19
CA PRO A 21 13.27 -6.14 29.73
C PRO A 21 12.29 -5.03 29.31
N THR A 22 12.82 -3.97 28.70
CA THR A 22 12.02 -3.02 27.94
C THR A 22 11.36 -3.78 26.79
N ALA A 23 10.06 -4.04 26.90
CA ALA A 23 9.25 -4.55 25.80
C ALA A 23 9.26 -3.50 24.69
N ALA A 24 10.01 -3.78 23.62
CA ALA A 24 9.90 -3.03 22.38
C ALA A 24 8.45 -3.21 21.88
N ALA A 25 7.69 -2.12 21.85
CA ALA A 25 6.39 -2.09 21.19
C ALA A 25 6.63 -2.37 19.71
N LEU A 26 6.36 -3.60 19.28
CA LEU A 26 6.18 -3.93 17.87
C LEU A 26 4.99 -3.10 17.39
N ALA A 27 5.23 -2.13 16.51
CA ALA A 27 4.18 -1.43 15.80
C ALA A 27 3.33 -2.48 15.09
N GLN A 28 2.12 -2.73 15.59
CA GLN A 28 1.18 -3.63 14.94
C GLN A 28 0.78 -2.99 13.60
N GLN A 29 1.19 -3.60 12.49
CA GLN A 29 0.61 -3.30 11.19
C GLN A 29 -0.90 -3.53 11.29
N GLN A 30 -1.67 -2.49 11.02
CA GLN A 30 -3.13 -2.53 11.09
C GLN A 30 -3.64 -3.59 10.09
N PRO A 31 -4.64 -4.41 10.45
CA PRO A 31 -5.20 -5.40 9.53
C PRO A 31 -5.64 -4.73 8.23
N PRO A 32 -5.55 -5.40 7.07
CA PRO A 32 -6.19 -4.93 5.85
C PRO A 32 -7.67 -4.67 6.13
N GLY A 33 -8.21 -3.56 5.60
CA GLY A 33 -9.61 -3.19 5.80
C GLY A 33 -10.59 -4.31 5.40
N THR A 34 -11.81 -4.24 5.90
CA THR A 34 -12.86 -5.21 5.60
C THR A 34 -13.49 -4.96 4.23
N PRO A 35 -13.56 -5.96 3.33
CA PRO A 35 -14.33 -5.84 2.09
C PRO A 35 -15.82 -5.62 2.39
N LYS A 36 -16.43 -4.60 1.78
CA LYS A 36 -17.87 -4.29 1.94
C LYS A 36 -18.69 -4.67 0.71
N SER A 37 -18.16 -4.49 -0.49
CA SER A 37 -18.84 -4.83 -1.74
C SER A 37 -17.84 -5.04 -2.88
N THR A 38 -18.28 -5.73 -3.93
CA THR A 38 -17.49 -5.99 -5.14
C THR A 38 -18.31 -5.63 -6.37
N HIS A 39 -17.68 -4.94 -7.32
CA HIS A 39 -18.26 -4.41 -8.55
C HIS A 39 -17.31 -4.75 -9.70
N GLY A 40 -17.62 -5.81 -10.46
CA GLY A 40 -16.69 -6.33 -11.47
C GLY A 40 -15.34 -6.71 -10.85
N ALA A 41 -14.25 -6.15 -11.38
CA ALA A 41 -12.90 -6.36 -10.87
C ALA A 41 -12.57 -5.54 -9.61
N TRP A 42 -13.45 -4.62 -9.20
CA TRP A 42 -13.18 -3.68 -8.12
C TRP A 42 -13.83 -4.09 -6.80
N SER A 43 -13.13 -3.86 -5.69
CA SER A 43 -13.66 -4.10 -4.34
C SER A 43 -13.66 -2.83 -3.52
N VAL A 44 -14.77 -2.54 -2.85
CA VAL A 44 -14.85 -1.49 -1.82
C VAL A 44 -14.36 -2.10 -0.52
N ILE A 45 -13.26 -1.56 0.01
CA ILE A 45 -12.62 -1.99 1.24
C ILE A 45 -12.64 -0.83 2.22
N CYS A 46 -13.09 -1.09 3.43
CA CYS A 46 -13.23 -0.07 4.44
C CYS A 46 -12.47 -0.44 5.72
N ASP A 47 -11.82 0.56 6.29
CA ASP A 47 -11.16 0.46 7.58
C ASP A 47 -11.59 1.65 8.45
N LYS A 48 -11.56 1.47 9.77
CA LYS A 48 -11.79 2.55 10.72
C LYS A 48 -10.49 2.81 11.48
N PRO A 49 -9.67 3.78 11.04
CA PRO A 49 -8.42 4.09 11.70
C PRO A 49 -8.62 4.44 13.18
N ALA A 50 -7.64 4.11 14.02
CA ALA A 50 -7.68 4.44 15.44
C ALA A 50 -7.88 5.95 15.65
N GLY A 51 -8.91 6.32 16.42
CA GLY A 51 -9.27 7.71 16.68
C GLY A 51 -10.13 8.39 15.61
N ALA A 52 -10.45 7.73 14.49
CA ALA A 52 -11.39 8.25 13.51
C ALA A 52 -12.85 8.10 14.01
N SER A 53 -13.68 9.12 13.78
CA SER A 53 -15.12 9.06 14.07
C SER A 53 -15.84 8.17 13.05
N GLU A 54 -15.43 8.24 11.79
CA GLU A 54 -16.04 7.56 10.65
C GLU A 54 -15.11 6.51 10.04
N GLU A 55 -15.72 5.55 9.35
CA GLU A 55 -15.02 4.54 8.55
C GLU A 55 -14.51 5.19 7.25
N GLN A 56 -13.30 4.84 6.83
CA GLN A 56 -12.71 5.28 5.56
C GLN A 56 -12.73 4.12 4.58
N CYS A 57 -13.33 4.35 3.41
CA CYS A 57 -13.44 3.36 2.36
C CYS A 57 -12.61 3.74 1.14
N ALA A 58 -12.09 2.71 0.48
CA ALA A 58 -11.35 2.82 -0.75
C ALA A 58 -11.89 1.83 -1.78
N LEU A 59 -11.86 2.21 -3.04
CA LEU A 59 -12.15 1.31 -4.16
C LEU A 59 -10.81 0.76 -4.65
N MET A 60 -10.65 -0.56 -4.67
CA MET A 60 -9.37 -1.19 -4.90
C MET A 60 -9.42 -2.29 -5.96
N GLN A 61 -8.35 -2.39 -6.74
CA GLN A 61 -8.06 -3.51 -7.61
C GLN A 61 -6.57 -3.86 -7.51
N ASN A 62 -6.24 -5.12 -7.29
CA ASN A 62 -4.86 -5.61 -7.33
C ASN A 62 -4.66 -6.38 -8.63
N VAL A 63 -3.57 -6.10 -9.34
CA VAL A 63 -3.30 -6.73 -10.64
C VAL A 63 -1.82 -7.09 -10.77
N ILE A 64 -1.54 -8.12 -11.54
CA ILE A 64 -0.21 -8.59 -11.89
C ILE A 64 -0.05 -8.42 -13.41
N ALA A 65 1.13 -8.05 -13.87
CA ALA A 65 1.41 -7.94 -15.30
C ALA A 65 1.42 -9.33 -15.95
N ASP A 66 0.79 -9.44 -17.13
CA ASP A 66 0.68 -10.70 -17.85
C ASP A 66 2.05 -11.28 -18.24
N ASP A 67 2.92 -10.44 -18.77
CA ASP A 67 4.24 -10.84 -19.30
C ASP A 67 5.35 -10.85 -18.23
N ARG A 68 5.07 -10.29 -17.04
CA ARG A 68 6.02 -10.17 -15.92
C ARG A 68 5.30 -10.47 -14.61
N PRO A 69 5.02 -11.74 -14.28
CA PRO A 69 4.22 -12.12 -13.10
C PRO A 69 4.78 -11.65 -11.75
N GLU A 70 6.06 -11.28 -11.71
CA GLU A 70 6.72 -10.68 -10.55
C GLU A 70 6.39 -9.19 -10.36
N VAL A 71 5.82 -8.53 -11.37
CA VAL A 71 5.43 -7.12 -11.34
C VAL A 71 3.92 -7.03 -11.15
N GLY A 72 3.49 -6.69 -9.94
CA GLY A 72 2.10 -6.38 -9.63
C GLY A 72 1.93 -5.00 -9.04
N LEU A 73 0.73 -4.44 -9.14
CA LEU A 73 0.37 -3.17 -8.53
C LEU A 73 -1.00 -3.24 -7.84
N SER A 74 -1.22 -2.29 -6.92
CA SER A 74 -2.53 -2.02 -6.34
C SER A 74 -3.01 -0.66 -6.80
N VAL A 75 -4.19 -0.60 -7.40
CA VAL A 75 -4.89 0.64 -7.75
C VAL A 75 -5.92 0.92 -6.68
N VAL A 76 -5.87 2.11 -6.10
CA VAL A 76 -6.72 2.53 -4.98
C VAL A 76 -7.32 3.89 -5.31
N VAL A 77 -8.64 4.00 -5.22
CA VAL A 77 -9.36 5.27 -5.31
C VAL A 77 -9.98 5.63 -3.96
N LEU A 78 -9.72 6.85 -3.53
CA LEU A 78 -10.12 7.40 -2.24
C LEU A 78 -10.90 8.69 -2.43
N LYS A 79 -11.93 8.91 -1.61
CA LYS A 79 -12.50 10.26 -1.38
C LYS A 79 -11.90 10.77 -0.06
N THR A 80 -11.39 11.99 -0.04
CA THR A 80 -10.86 12.57 1.21
C THR A 80 -11.97 12.70 2.25
N ALA A 81 -11.62 12.71 3.54
CA ALA A 81 -12.60 12.80 4.62
C ALA A 81 -13.47 14.08 4.53
N ASP A 82 -12.90 15.18 4.05
CA ASP A 82 -13.62 16.44 3.81
C ASP A 82 -14.40 16.46 2.47
N ARG A 83 -14.27 15.41 1.66
CA ARG A 83 -14.96 15.20 0.38
C ARG A 83 -14.66 16.22 -0.69
N LYS A 84 -13.56 16.96 -0.55
CA LYS A 84 -13.14 17.96 -1.53
C LYS A 84 -12.24 17.40 -2.62
N SER A 85 -11.54 16.30 -2.34
CA SER A 85 -10.63 15.67 -3.29
C SER A 85 -10.93 14.20 -3.46
N ARG A 86 -10.62 13.73 -4.66
CA ARG A 86 -10.69 12.33 -5.08
C ARG A 86 -9.26 11.97 -5.47
N ILE A 87 -8.71 10.92 -4.91
CA ILE A 87 -7.30 10.56 -5.10
C ILE A 87 -7.26 9.22 -5.80
N LEU A 88 -6.52 9.15 -6.90
CA LEU A 88 -6.07 7.90 -7.52
C LEU A 88 -4.65 7.63 -7.03
N ARG A 89 -4.50 6.53 -6.29
CA ARG A 89 -3.25 6.08 -5.70
C ARG A 89 -2.87 4.73 -6.29
N ILE A 90 -1.63 4.61 -6.76
CA ILE A 90 -1.08 3.36 -7.26
C ILE A 90 0.08 2.98 -6.35
N LEU A 91 0.05 1.76 -5.82
CA LEU A 91 1.18 1.13 -5.17
C LEU A 91 1.87 0.22 -6.18
N ALA A 92 3.07 0.63 -6.61
CA ALA A 92 3.95 -0.13 -7.48
C ALA A 92 5.02 -0.87 -6.65
N PRO A 93 5.66 -1.92 -7.20
CA PRO A 93 6.70 -2.64 -6.50
C PRO A 93 7.97 -1.79 -6.33
N LEU A 94 8.88 -2.25 -5.48
CA LEU A 94 10.21 -1.67 -5.36
C LEU A 94 11.06 -1.96 -6.61
N GLY A 95 12.05 -1.10 -6.89
CA GLY A 95 12.93 -1.25 -8.06
C GLY A 95 12.50 -0.46 -9.30
N VAL A 96 11.39 0.29 -9.21
CA VAL A 96 10.93 1.18 -10.28
C VAL A 96 11.89 2.36 -10.52
N LEU A 97 11.98 2.77 -11.78
CA LEU A 97 12.77 3.93 -12.21
C LEU A 97 12.02 5.23 -11.91
N LEU A 98 12.28 5.80 -10.74
CA LEU A 98 11.59 6.99 -10.22
C LEU A 98 11.54 8.17 -11.21
N LYS A 99 12.66 8.46 -11.89
CA LYS A 99 12.77 9.59 -12.84
C LYS A 99 11.87 9.45 -14.06
N ASP A 100 11.49 8.23 -14.43
CA ASP A 100 10.68 7.98 -15.62
C ASP A 100 9.18 8.07 -15.31
N GLY A 101 8.78 7.81 -14.06
CA GLY A 101 7.39 7.89 -13.62
C GLY A 101 6.53 6.73 -14.14
N MET A 102 5.22 6.95 -14.12
CA MET A 102 4.20 5.99 -14.53
C MET A 102 3.24 6.66 -15.51
N GLU A 103 3.00 6.00 -16.64
CA GLU A 103 2.01 6.44 -17.62
C GLU A 103 0.69 5.71 -17.42
N LEU A 104 -0.40 6.39 -17.73
CA LEU A 104 -1.74 5.81 -17.77
C LEU A 104 -2.27 5.88 -19.20
N TYR A 105 -2.71 4.74 -19.70
CA TYR A 105 -3.47 4.62 -20.95
C TYR A 105 -4.87 4.13 -20.63
N ILE A 106 -5.89 4.67 -21.30
CA ILE A 106 -7.28 4.17 -21.22
C ILE A 106 -7.78 3.95 -22.65
N ASP A 107 -8.19 2.72 -22.94
CA ASP A 107 -8.65 2.30 -24.27
C ASP A 107 -7.70 2.78 -25.39
N ASN A 108 -6.40 2.53 -25.19
CA ASN A 108 -5.30 2.91 -26.08
C ASN A 108 -5.00 4.42 -26.21
N ASN A 109 -5.70 5.29 -25.49
CA ASN A 109 -5.39 6.72 -25.42
C ASN A 109 -4.43 7.00 -24.27
N ASN A 110 -3.37 7.75 -24.53
CA ASN A 110 -2.46 8.22 -23.49
C ASN A 110 -3.14 9.33 -22.68
N ILE A 111 -3.41 9.07 -21.41
CA ILE A 111 -4.04 10.02 -20.48
C ILE A 111 -3.02 10.94 -19.85
N GLY A 112 -1.80 10.44 -19.64
CA GLY A 112 -0.70 11.24 -19.14
C GLY A 112 0.29 10.45 -18.32
N ARG A 113 1.19 11.19 -17.66
CA ARG A 113 2.25 10.65 -16.82
C ARG A 113 2.21 11.30 -15.44
N ALA A 114 2.37 10.47 -14.42
CA ALA A 114 2.53 10.90 -13.04
C ALA A 114 3.85 10.35 -12.47
N TYR A 115 4.33 10.97 -11.39
CA TYR A 115 5.62 10.64 -10.80
C TYR A 115 5.46 10.02 -9.41
N PHE A 116 6.41 9.17 -9.05
CA PHE A 116 6.47 8.56 -7.73
C PHE A 116 6.75 9.62 -6.67
N THR A 117 5.90 9.71 -5.65
CA THR A 117 5.98 10.75 -4.61
C THR A 117 6.70 10.26 -3.37
N ARG A 118 6.60 8.96 -3.06
CA ARG A 118 7.21 8.33 -1.88
C ARG A 118 7.35 6.83 -2.07
N CYS A 119 8.29 6.23 -1.36
CA CYS A 119 8.44 4.77 -1.29
C CYS A 119 8.59 4.35 0.17
N PHE A 120 8.04 3.19 0.48
CA PHE A 120 8.16 2.50 1.76
C PHE A 120 8.57 1.05 1.53
N SER A 121 8.63 0.24 2.59
CA SER A 121 9.01 -1.18 2.51
C SER A 121 8.13 -2.01 1.58
N GLU A 122 6.87 -1.62 1.42
CA GLU A 122 5.85 -2.31 0.65
C GLU A 122 5.81 -1.89 -0.82
N GLY A 123 6.46 -0.78 -1.20
CA GLY A 123 6.48 -0.30 -2.57
C GLY A 123 6.54 1.23 -2.71
N CYS A 124 6.41 1.68 -3.95
CA CYS A 124 6.45 3.08 -4.34
C CYS A 124 5.08 3.58 -4.76
N TYR A 125 4.70 4.76 -4.26
CA TYR A 125 3.40 5.36 -4.49
C TYR A 125 3.43 6.39 -5.60
N VAL A 126 2.47 6.30 -6.52
CA VAL A 126 2.05 7.39 -7.40
C VAL A 126 0.70 7.87 -6.92
N GLU A 127 0.51 9.19 -6.83
CA GLU A 127 -0.76 9.78 -6.44
C GLU A 127 -1.10 10.95 -7.35
N VAL A 128 -2.35 10.98 -7.80
CA VAL A 128 -2.91 12.10 -8.54
C VAL A 128 -4.31 12.41 -8.03
N ASP A 129 -4.67 13.68 -8.09
CA ASP A 129 -6.06 14.08 -7.91
C ASP A 129 -6.86 13.65 -9.15
N ILE A 130 -8.04 13.06 -8.91
CA ILE A 130 -9.00 12.75 -9.95
C ILE A 130 -9.85 13.99 -10.17
N ASP A 131 -9.54 14.73 -11.23
CA ASP A 131 -10.40 15.79 -11.74
C ASP A 131 -11.62 15.21 -12.49
N ASP A 132 -12.51 16.09 -12.96
CA ASP A 132 -13.75 15.67 -13.61
C ASP A 132 -13.51 15.01 -14.98
N GLU A 133 -12.43 15.38 -15.67
CA GLU A 133 -12.07 14.79 -16.96
C GLU A 133 -11.53 13.37 -16.77
N LEU A 134 -10.59 13.19 -15.84
CA LEU A 134 -10.05 11.89 -15.47
C LEU A 134 -11.14 10.96 -14.95
N LEU A 135 -12.04 11.46 -14.09
CA LEU A 135 -13.17 10.66 -13.61
C LEU A 135 -14.06 10.22 -14.77
N LYS A 136 -14.35 11.12 -15.71
CA LYS A 136 -15.19 10.82 -16.87
C LYS A 136 -14.58 9.70 -17.72
N VAL A 137 -13.28 9.77 -18.04
CA VAL A 137 -12.63 8.74 -18.86
C VAL A 137 -12.48 7.42 -18.12
N LEU A 138 -12.20 7.42 -16.81
CA LEU A 138 -12.14 6.19 -16.00
C LEU A 138 -13.51 5.49 -15.93
N ARG A 139 -14.60 6.25 -15.81
CA ARG A 139 -15.96 5.70 -15.78
C ARG A 139 -16.44 5.17 -17.13
N ALA A 140 -16.00 5.78 -18.22
CA ALA A 140 -16.42 5.38 -19.57
C ALA A 140 -15.52 4.31 -20.19
N GLY A 141 -14.29 4.19 -19.70
CA GLY A 141 -13.28 3.29 -20.23
C GLY A 141 -13.58 1.84 -19.94
N LYS A 142 -12.98 0.94 -20.73
CA LYS A 142 -13.09 -0.51 -20.53
C LYS A 142 -11.81 -1.11 -19.96
N ASN A 143 -10.68 -0.68 -20.48
CA ASN A 143 -9.37 -1.15 -20.07
C ASN A 143 -8.46 0.05 -19.81
N ALA A 144 -7.71 -0.03 -18.71
CA ALA A 144 -6.59 0.85 -18.44
C ALA A 144 -5.27 0.07 -18.50
N VAL A 145 -4.17 0.75 -18.79
CA VAL A 145 -2.82 0.19 -18.68
C VAL A 145 -1.97 1.19 -17.93
N PHE A 146 -1.43 0.76 -16.78
CA PHE A 146 -0.37 1.50 -16.12
C PHE A 146 0.97 1.01 -16.67
N ALA A 147 1.83 1.92 -17.12
CA ALA A 147 3.11 1.58 -17.72
C ALA A 147 4.27 2.21 -16.94
N LEU A 148 5.19 1.37 -16.47
CA LEU A 148 6.35 1.77 -15.67
C LEU A 148 7.63 1.14 -16.21
N ARG A 149 8.79 1.61 -15.75
CA ARG A 149 10.11 1.08 -16.13
C ARG A 149 10.90 0.76 -14.86
N GLU A 150 11.74 -0.28 -14.89
CA GLU A 150 12.63 -0.63 -13.76
C GLU A 150 14.04 -0.04 -13.96
N ALA A 151 14.57 -0.04 -15.20
CA ALA A 151 15.89 0.51 -15.52
C ALA A 151 15.92 1.28 -16.86
N VAL A 152 16.86 2.21 -17.04
CA VAL A 152 16.88 3.16 -18.19
C VAL A 152 17.00 2.45 -19.55
N ASP A 153 17.67 1.31 -19.57
CA ASP A 153 17.93 0.46 -20.73
C ASP A 153 16.81 -0.56 -20.99
N GLN A 154 15.79 -0.62 -20.14
CA GLN A 154 14.63 -1.50 -20.30
C GLN A 154 13.43 -0.77 -20.87
N ASP A 155 12.59 -1.53 -21.58
CA ASP A 155 11.28 -1.07 -22.04
C ASP A 155 10.29 -0.92 -20.88
N ARG A 156 9.18 -0.24 -21.14
CA ARG A 156 8.10 -0.14 -20.14
C ARG A 156 7.40 -1.48 -20.01
N VAL A 157 7.11 -1.88 -18.77
CA VAL A 157 6.17 -2.96 -18.45
C VAL A 157 4.78 -2.34 -18.36
N GLY A 158 3.86 -2.79 -19.21
CA GLY A 158 2.45 -2.44 -19.13
C GLY A 158 1.70 -3.42 -18.24
N ILE A 159 0.94 -2.91 -17.27
CA ILE A 159 0.08 -3.69 -16.39
C ILE A 159 -1.37 -3.35 -16.73
N PRO A 160 -2.14 -4.29 -17.33
CA PRO A 160 -3.54 -4.04 -17.69
C PRO A 160 -4.42 -4.01 -16.44
N ILE A 161 -5.44 -3.16 -16.45
CA ILE A 161 -6.43 -2.97 -15.39
C ILE A 161 -7.81 -3.01 -16.02
N GLU A 162 -8.73 -3.78 -15.44
CA GLU A 162 -10.11 -3.82 -15.90
C GLU A 162 -10.89 -2.64 -15.32
N LEU A 163 -11.51 -1.82 -16.16
CA LEU A 163 -12.36 -0.71 -15.69
C LEU A 163 -13.84 -1.11 -15.53
N SER A 164 -14.18 -2.35 -15.88
CA SER A 164 -15.51 -2.94 -15.63
C SER A 164 -15.85 -2.88 -14.14
N GLY A 165 -16.99 -2.25 -13.81
CA GLY A 165 -17.44 -2.06 -12.43
C GLY A 165 -16.82 -0.86 -11.69
N PHE A 166 -15.93 -0.11 -12.34
CA PHE A 166 -15.31 1.08 -11.73
C PHE A 166 -16.35 2.14 -11.35
N ALA A 167 -17.28 2.45 -12.26
CA ALA A 167 -18.25 3.51 -12.06
C ALA A 167 -19.18 3.21 -10.87
N GLU A 168 -19.70 1.98 -10.81
CA GLU A 168 -20.56 1.49 -9.74
C GLU A 168 -19.82 1.43 -8.40
N GLY A 169 -18.59 0.91 -8.41
CA GLY A 169 -17.75 0.85 -7.22
C GLY A 169 -17.37 2.23 -6.70
N TYR A 170 -17.09 3.19 -7.59
CA TYR A 170 -16.79 4.57 -7.22
C TYR A 170 -18.01 5.28 -6.60
N ASP A 171 -19.20 5.01 -7.12
CA ASP A 171 -20.46 5.55 -6.60
C ASP A 171 -20.81 4.94 -5.24
N ALA A 172 -20.39 3.69 -4.99
CA ALA A 172 -20.57 3.02 -3.70
C ALA A 172 -19.61 3.52 -2.59
N LEU A 173 -18.58 4.29 -2.93
CA LEU A 173 -17.74 4.92 -1.91
C LEU A 173 -18.55 5.98 -1.15
N PRO A 174 -18.48 5.97 0.20
CA PRO A 174 -19.24 6.87 1.05
C PRO A 174 -19.01 8.30 0.60
#